data_AF-A0ABD5T8S5-F1
#
_entry.id   AF-A0ABD5T8S5-F1
#
_cell.length_a   1.000
_cell.length_b   1.000
_cell.length_c   1.000
_cell.angle_alpha   90.00
_cell.angle_beta   90.00
_cell.angle_gamma   90.00
#
_symmetry.space_group_name_H-M   'P 1'
#
loop_
_entity.id
_entity.type
_entity.pdbx_description
1 polymer ?
#
loop_
_entity_poly.entity_id
_entity_poly.type
_entity_poly.pdbx_seq_one_letter_code
_entity_poly.pdbx_strand_id
1 'polypeptide(L)'
;MTEASTSDGAVKGSGAQLESPRPQVSDAIPEERVIPTTVEIRRLNETNTVHFTYEFDLPSDTVEFRITDIDYIERYSVVETTGFEDNQKLTWDTTTAAPSLTIAHPLPNDSNAGMHRVTVPSPSGEVQREDPPDERFVDSVYEEPVGFHLDTTIEVHGEGDLAAQYFVTGSYTKYSERADGKVISLYVPERVEMAVSPETAIKALAATERTIQGDPQRDVSVFVLEGQFGAGGAGRSDAVVQAGSPLSIYVHETAHINEITFYDRDMAWFTEGSATYYGSSFEPDGGQLRWKPATILRKTDPDTKWPRGDHHEDSTLGDADTYDHRTSYEKGSRLLFALDVKLREATDGEATIHDVMYRVNQRSGQGSLNYTEFRGIVVDLGGEDLGTWLDPYVLTSQNPPQPNASVFGPTPSFAEGTTNTSGDARETYEFTITIPSGDQARLDSVTVSIESRWSTVTAVVADENNDGRVRVQFQPYGPDGGTVLQPTDAADELTLTEGGLEEPVASEVLQIKLQVTDTTGSYTLATRSITLESIPTTTPQSEPSPTQDGDSFAALGIDRLQNHLYTYASKLPLFNAVLGVLLCSAIVGLMIKGRYVE
;
A
#
# COMPACT_ATOMS: atom_id res chain seq x y z
N MET A 1 -68.04 -11.30 -39.92
CA MET A 1 -68.87 -11.33 -41.14
C MET A 1 -68.13 -10.55 -42.22
N THR A 2 -67.90 -11.22 -43.36
CA THR A 2 -67.64 -10.67 -44.73
C THR A 2 -66.44 -9.73 -44.92
N GLU A 3 -65.34 -10.20 -45.54
CA GLU A 3 -65.05 -10.23 -47.00
C GLU A 3 -64.85 -8.81 -47.58
N ALA A 4 -63.70 -8.39 -48.12
CA ALA A 4 -62.79 -8.86 -49.18
C ALA A 4 -62.92 -8.01 -50.48
N SER A 5 -61.76 -7.68 -51.05
CA SER A 5 -61.50 -7.43 -52.49
C SER A 5 -61.68 -6.02 -53.10
N THR A 6 -60.54 -5.29 -53.12
CA THR A 6 -59.76 -4.68 -54.24
C THR A 6 -60.37 -4.00 -55.49
N SER A 7 -59.56 -3.02 -55.94
CA SER A 7 -59.37 -2.44 -57.30
C SER A 7 -60.19 -1.18 -57.61
N ASP A 8 -59.70 -0.12 -58.26
CA ASP A 8 -58.39 0.27 -58.84
C ASP A 8 -58.47 1.78 -59.13
N GLY A 9 -57.34 2.51 -59.23
CA GLY A 9 -57.39 3.89 -59.78
C GLY A 9 -56.28 4.85 -59.32
N ALA A 10 -55.25 4.95 -60.16
CA ALA A 10 -54.07 5.81 -60.02
C ALA A 10 -54.33 7.32 -59.89
N VAL A 11 -53.51 8.02 -59.08
CA VAL A 11 -53.13 9.44 -59.29
C VAL A 11 -51.69 9.68 -58.79
N LYS A 12 -50.85 10.23 -59.68
CA LYS A 12 -49.53 10.83 -59.40
C LYS A 12 -49.65 12.09 -58.55
N GLY A 13 -48.76 12.31 -57.58
CA GLY A 13 -48.58 13.64 -56.97
C GLY A 13 -47.55 13.71 -55.84
N SER A 14 -46.33 14.14 -56.19
CA SER A 14 -45.40 14.93 -55.36
C SER A 14 -45.11 14.45 -53.93
N GLY A 15 -44.08 13.60 -53.78
CA GLY A 15 -43.44 13.35 -52.50
C GLY A 15 -42.64 14.57 -52.04
N ALA A 16 -43.15 15.29 -51.05
CA ALA A 16 -42.33 16.12 -50.17
C ALA A 16 -41.68 15.17 -49.16
N GLN A 17 -40.45 14.77 -49.43
CA GLN A 17 -39.63 14.02 -48.48
C GLN A 17 -39.13 15.02 -47.44
N LEU A 18 -39.63 14.90 -46.21
CA LEU A 18 -39.06 15.56 -45.04
C LEU A 18 -37.57 15.18 -44.99
N GLU A 19 -36.69 16.16 -45.22
CA GLU A 19 -35.27 16.02 -44.95
C GLU A 19 -35.12 15.72 -43.45
N SER A 20 -34.63 14.53 -43.12
CA SER A 20 -34.08 14.24 -41.80
C SER A 20 -33.04 15.31 -41.47
N PRO A 21 -33.00 15.84 -40.23
CA PRO A 21 -31.94 16.76 -39.84
C PRO A 21 -30.59 16.09 -40.11
N ARG A 22 -29.73 16.76 -40.89
CA ARG A 22 -28.34 16.36 -41.03
C ARG A 22 -27.74 16.30 -39.62
N PRO A 23 -27.05 15.21 -39.23
CA PRO A 23 -26.31 15.22 -37.99
C PRO A 23 -25.35 16.41 -38.04
N GLN A 24 -25.46 17.31 -37.07
CA GLN A 24 -24.42 18.30 -36.85
C GLN A 24 -23.14 17.54 -36.53
N VAL A 25 -22.09 17.90 -37.26
CA VAL A 25 -20.72 17.43 -37.10
C VAL A 25 -20.37 17.46 -35.61
N SER A 26 -20.35 16.27 -35.00
CA SER A 26 -19.74 16.07 -33.69
C SER A 26 -18.24 16.18 -33.85
N ASP A 27 -17.59 16.84 -32.90
CA ASP A 27 -16.14 16.92 -32.73
C ASP A 27 -15.45 15.59 -33.07
N ALA A 28 -14.94 15.47 -34.30
CA ALA A 28 -14.07 14.37 -34.68
C ALA A 28 -12.72 14.64 -34.04
N ILE A 29 -12.41 13.89 -32.99
CA ILE A 29 -11.05 13.81 -32.43
C ILE A 29 -10.15 13.38 -33.60
N PRO A 30 -9.00 14.05 -33.86
CA PRO A 30 -8.07 13.60 -34.90
C PRO A 30 -7.76 12.11 -34.69
N GLU A 31 -7.97 11.28 -35.70
CA GLU A 31 -7.64 9.85 -35.61
C GLU A 31 -6.11 9.70 -35.49
N GLU A 32 -5.60 9.33 -34.31
CA GLU A 32 -4.20 8.95 -34.13
C GLU A 32 -3.90 7.62 -34.81
N ARG A 33 -2.71 7.49 -35.41
CA ARG A 33 -2.32 6.30 -36.18
C ARG A 33 -1.51 5.29 -35.38
N VAL A 34 -1.79 4.00 -35.56
CA VAL A 34 -0.96 2.90 -35.01
C VAL A 34 0.24 2.65 -35.93
N ILE A 35 1.45 2.63 -35.38
CA ILE A 35 2.68 2.24 -36.10
C ILE A 35 3.30 1.01 -35.41
N PRO A 36 3.28 -0.18 -36.04
CA PRO A 36 4.00 -1.34 -35.52
C PRO A 36 5.49 -1.02 -35.42
N THR A 37 6.07 -1.28 -34.25
CA THR A 37 7.43 -0.87 -33.93
C THR A 37 8.14 -1.96 -33.15
N THR A 38 9.38 -2.28 -33.53
CA THR A 38 10.24 -3.16 -32.74
C THR A 38 11.25 -2.30 -31.98
N VAL A 39 11.40 -2.55 -30.68
CA VAL A 39 12.40 -1.91 -29.83
C VAL A 39 13.40 -2.94 -29.33
N GLU A 40 14.64 -2.87 -29.83
CA GLU A 40 15.75 -3.62 -29.25
C GLU A 40 16.38 -2.81 -28.12
N ILE A 41 16.49 -3.42 -26.94
CA ILE A 41 17.19 -2.85 -25.79
C ILE A 41 18.49 -3.59 -25.58
N ARG A 42 19.61 -2.84 -25.58
CA ARG A 42 20.94 -3.41 -25.40
C ARG A 42 21.75 -2.62 -24.38
N ARG A 43 22.23 -3.29 -23.34
CA ARG A 43 23.21 -2.71 -22.41
C ARG A 43 24.62 -2.84 -22.98
N LEU A 44 25.31 -1.71 -23.10
CA LEU A 44 26.71 -1.65 -23.51
C LEU A 44 27.60 -1.57 -22.26
N ASN A 45 28.05 -2.74 -21.79
CA ASN A 45 28.82 -2.88 -20.55
C ASN A 45 30.12 -2.05 -20.54
N GLU A 46 30.74 -1.84 -21.71
CA GLU A 46 31.99 -1.06 -21.83
C GLU A 46 31.79 0.45 -21.61
N THR A 47 30.58 0.96 -21.85
CA THR A 47 30.28 2.41 -21.83
C THR A 47 29.27 2.81 -20.76
N ASN A 48 28.84 1.86 -19.91
CA ASN A 48 27.77 2.04 -18.91
C ASN A 48 26.56 2.78 -19.49
N THR A 49 26.12 2.37 -20.68
CA THR A 49 25.06 3.03 -21.45
C THR A 49 24.05 1.98 -21.91
N VAL A 50 22.77 2.35 -21.93
CA VAL A 50 21.70 1.53 -22.54
C VAL A 50 21.35 2.15 -23.89
N HIS A 51 21.27 1.31 -24.92
CA HIS A 51 20.76 1.70 -26.24
C HIS A 51 19.35 1.13 -26.41
N PHE A 52 18.46 1.98 -26.93
CA PHE A 52 17.11 1.63 -27.37
C PHE A 52 17.05 1.87 -28.89
N THR A 53 16.99 0.81 -29.68
CA THR A 53 16.91 0.89 -31.13
C THR A 53 15.48 0.62 -31.56
N TYR A 54 14.84 1.64 -32.14
CA TYR A 54 13.49 1.59 -32.70
C TYR A 54 13.60 1.27 -34.19
N GLU A 55 12.84 0.29 -34.65
CA GLU A 55 12.60 0.02 -36.06
C GLU A 55 11.09 0.19 -36.32
N PHE A 56 10.74 1.11 -37.22
CA PHE A 56 9.35 1.46 -37.51
C PHE A 56 8.88 0.74 -38.78
N ASP A 57 7.79 -0.01 -38.69
CA ASP A 57 7.11 -0.58 -39.85
C ASP A 57 6.07 0.43 -40.36
N LEU A 58 6.51 1.34 -41.23
CA LEU A 58 5.64 2.39 -41.74
C LEU A 58 4.61 1.79 -42.72
N PRO A 59 3.32 2.12 -42.56
CA PRO A 59 2.30 1.72 -43.52
C PRO A 59 2.65 2.18 -44.95
N SER A 60 2.33 1.35 -45.95
CA SER A 60 2.77 1.56 -47.34
C SER A 60 2.24 2.83 -48.02
N ASP A 61 1.21 3.45 -47.46
CA ASP A 61 0.60 4.71 -47.91
C ASP A 61 1.18 5.94 -47.20
N THR A 62 2.24 5.79 -46.39
CA THR A 62 2.88 6.90 -45.67
C THR A 62 3.69 7.77 -46.63
N VAL A 63 3.49 9.08 -46.59
CA VAL A 63 4.23 10.08 -47.41
C VAL A 63 5.10 11.01 -46.58
N GLU A 64 4.76 11.23 -45.32
CA GLU A 64 5.60 11.93 -44.35
C GLU A 64 5.55 11.18 -43.02
N PHE A 65 6.69 11.08 -42.34
CA PHE A 65 6.80 10.58 -40.97
C PHE A 65 7.87 11.39 -40.25
N ARG A 66 7.55 11.92 -39.07
CA ARG A 66 8.46 12.75 -38.29
C ARG A 66 8.34 12.44 -36.82
N ILE A 67 9.49 12.29 -36.17
CA ILE A 67 9.58 12.28 -34.71
C ILE A 67 9.92 13.70 -34.26
N THR A 68 9.05 14.28 -33.45
CA THR A 68 9.18 15.66 -32.97
C THR A 68 9.63 15.72 -31.52
N ASP A 69 9.36 14.67 -30.75
CA ASP A 69 9.75 14.57 -29.35
C ASP A 69 10.20 13.14 -29.02
N ILE A 70 11.18 13.05 -28.13
CA ILE A 70 11.61 11.83 -27.47
C ILE A 70 11.62 12.25 -26.01
N ASP A 71 10.68 11.72 -25.21
CA ASP A 71 10.39 12.11 -23.82
C ASP A 71 11.45 13.02 -23.17
N TYR A 72 10.99 14.16 -22.63
CA TYR A 72 11.78 15.27 -22.05
C TYR A 72 12.60 14.92 -20.79
N ILE A 73 13.23 13.75 -20.72
CA ILE A 73 14.19 13.39 -19.70
C ILE A 73 15.58 13.80 -20.22
N GLU A 74 16.26 14.67 -19.46
CA GLU A 74 17.53 15.35 -19.81
C GLU A 74 18.76 14.43 -20.03
N ARG A 75 18.56 13.14 -20.35
CA ARG A 75 19.63 12.13 -20.47
C ARG A 75 19.56 11.28 -21.74
N TYR A 76 18.53 11.40 -22.56
CA TYR A 76 18.48 10.71 -23.84
C TYR A 76 19.26 11.46 -24.91
N SER A 77 19.97 10.72 -25.76
CA SER A 77 20.58 11.27 -26.97
C SER A 77 20.39 10.33 -28.15
N VAL A 78 19.99 10.88 -29.30
CA VAL A 78 19.95 10.12 -30.55
C VAL A 78 21.39 9.97 -31.05
N VAL A 79 21.86 8.72 -31.13
CA VAL A 79 23.25 8.42 -31.50
C VAL A 79 23.37 7.85 -32.92
N GLU A 80 22.30 7.28 -33.45
CA GLU A 80 22.28 6.69 -34.79
C GLU A 80 20.86 6.75 -35.38
N THR A 81 20.77 6.95 -36.69
CA THR A 81 19.52 6.91 -37.44
C THR A 81 19.73 6.26 -38.81
N THR A 82 18.76 5.50 -39.28
CA THR A 82 18.67 5.02 -40.67
C THR A 82 17.32 5.46 -41.24
N GLY A 83 17.30 5.98 -42.46
CA GLY A 83 16.05 6.40 -43.10
C GLY A 83 15.48 7.73 -42.62
N PHE A 84 16.25 8.49 -41.84
CA PHE A 84 15.93 9.87 -41.45
C PHE A 84 16.94 10.84 -42.06
N GLU A 85 16.55 12.11 -42.23
CA GLU A 85 17.43 13.13 -42.82
C GLU A 85 18.75 13.27 -42.04
N ASP A 86 18.69 13.41 -40.71
CA ASP A 86 19.85 13.29 -39.79
C ASP A 86 19.40 13.06 -38.33
N ASN A 87 20.37 12.94 -37.41
CA ASN A 87 20.12 12.71 -35.97
C ASN A 87 19.45 13.89 -35.23
N GLN A 88 19.36 15.08 -35.84
CA GLN A 88 18.72 16.28 -35.27
C GLN A 88 17.36 16.55 -35.90
N LYS A 89 17.17 16.16 -37.15
CA LYS A 89 15.95 16.27 -37.92
C LYS A 89 15.45 14.87 -38.26
N LEU A 90 14.68 14.31 -37.34
CA LEU A 90 14.08 12.98 -37.44
C LEU A 90 12.86 12.97 -38.37
N THR A 91 13.04 13.47 -39.61
CA THR A 91 12.07 13.39 -40.71
C THR A 91 12.48 12.25 -41.63
N TRP A 92 11.54 11.35 -41.94
CA TRP A 92 11.75 10.20 -42.79
C TRP A 92 12.15 10.60 -44.21
N ASP A 93 13.10 9.87 -44.80
CA ASP A 93 13.68 10.17 -46.11
C ASP A 93 12.78 9.78 -47.31
N THR A 94 11.59 9.26 -47.03
CA THR A 94 10.57 8.78 -47.99
C THR A 94 10.92 7.52 -48.79
N THR A 95 12.10 6.95 -48.58
CA THR A 95 12.62 5.83 -49.40
C THR A 95 12.97 4.58 -48.58
N THR A 96 13.33 4.76 -47.31
CA THR A 96 13.71 3.66 -46.43
C THR A 96 12.46 2.98 -45.90
N ALA A 97 12.24 1.71 -46.27
CA ALA A 97 11.02 0.98 -45.93
C ALA A 97 10.80 0.79 -44.41
N ALA A 98 11.89 0.61 -43.66
CA ALA A 98 11.87 0.49 -42.20
C ALA A 98 12.90 1.45 -41.61
N PRO A 99 12.55 2.74 -41.39
CA PRO A 99 13.47 3.66 -40.76
C PRO A 99 13.74 3.25 -39.32
N SER A 100 14.93 3.57 -38.82
CA SER A 100 15.34 3.21 -37.47
C SER A 100 16.10 4.32 -36.75
N LEU A 101 16.04 4.29 -35.43
CA LEU A 101 16.56 5.32 -34.53
C LEU A 101 17.14 4.64 -33.29
N THR A 102 18.39 4.94 -32.95
CA THR A 102 19.02 4.46 -31.71
C THR A 102 19.16 5.62 -30.72
N ILE A 103 18.55 5.45 -29.56
CA ILE A 103 18.60 6.36 -28.42
C ILE A 103 19.54 5.78 -27.37
N ALA A 104 20.54 6.56 -26.96
CA ALA A 104 21.43 6.22 -25.86
C ALA A 104 20.97 6.88 -24.56
N HIS A 105 21.08 6.15 -23.45
CA HIS A 105 20.90 6.67 -22.10
C HIS A 105 22.10 6.26 -21.22
N PRO A 106 22.91 7.21 -20.72
CA PRO A 106 24.03 6.91 -19.84
C PRO A 106 23.52 6.51 -18.46
N LEU A 107 24.05 5.43 -17.90
CA LEU A 107 23.74 4.98 -16.55
C LEU A 107 24.65 5.73 -15.56
N PRO A 108 24.09 6.33 -14.49
CA PRO A 108 24.90 6.92 -13.43
C PRO A 108 25.74 5.84 -12.74
N ASN A 109 26.93 6.20 -12.26
CA ASN A 109 27.72 5.30 -11.44
C ASN A 109 26.98 5.09 -10.11
N ASP A 110 26.52 3.86 -9.87
CA ASP A 110 25.95 3.42 -8.59
C ASP A 110 24.62 4.09 -8.20
N SER A 111 23.64 4.17 -9.11
CA SER A 111 22.27 4.42 -8.65
C SER A 111 21.81 3.23 -7.82
N ASN A 112 21.32 3.48 -6.61
CA ASN A 112 20.60 2.51 -5.80
C ASN A 112 21.32 1.16 -5.64
N ALA A 113 22.53 1.19 -5.07
CA ALA A 113 23.34 -0.01 -4.80
C ALA A 113 23.64 -0.88 -6.04
N GLY A 114 23.69 -0.26 -7.22
CA GLY A 114 24.03 -0.91 -8.48
C GLY A 114 22.83 -1.37 -9.30
N MET A 115 21.60 -1.20 -8.81
CA MET A 115 20.39 -1.39 -9.61
C MET A 115 20.05 -0.11 -10.39
N HIS A 116 19.93 -0.23 -11.69
CA HIS A 116 19.52 0.85 -12.58
C HIS A 116 18.10 0.61 -13.07
N ARG A 117 17.28 1.66 -13.00
CA ARG A 117 15.95 1.70 -13.58
C ARG A 117 15.91 2.84 -14.60
N VAL A 118 15.75 2.51 -15.87
CA VAL A 118 15.71 3.47 -16.98
C VAL A 118 14.34 3.38 -17.62
N THR A 119 13.64 4.52 -17.74
CA THR A 119 12.38 4.56 -18.50
C THR A 119 12.65 4.17 -19.94
N VAL A 120 11.83 3.32 -20.55
CA VAL A 120 11.94 3.07 -21.99
C VAL A 120 11.45 4.34 -22.69
N PRO A 121 12.24 5.00 -23.55
CA PRO A 121 11.82 6.24 -24.18
C PRO A 121 10.58 6.01 -25.06
N SER A 122 9.69 6.99 -25.17
CA SER A 122 8.54 6.93 -26.06
C SER A 122 8.61 8.03 -27.11
N PRO A 123 9.24 7.78 -28.27
CA PRO A 123 9.25 8.74 -29.37
C PRO A 123 7.83 9.07 -29.81
N SER A 124 7.56 10.35 -30.07
CA SER A 124 6.27 10.84 -30.56
C SER A 124 6.45 11.89 -31.65
N GLY A 125 5.40 12.06 -32.45
CA GLY A 125 5.40 13.02 -33.55
C GLY A 125 4.24 12.80 -34.50
N GLU A 126 4.50 12.97 -35.79
CA GLU A 126 3.47 13.13 -36.82
C GLU A 126 3.67 12.18 -37.99
N VAL A 127 2.58 11.76 -38.62
CA VAL A 127 2.55 10.92 -39.83
C VAL A 127 1.50 11.43 -40.82
N GLN A 128 1.81 11.40 -42.12
CA GLN A 128 0.92 11.80 -43.21
C GLN A 128 0.78 10.67 -44.25
N ARG A 129 -0.38 10.59 -44.91
CA ARG A 129 -0.68 9.60 -45.96
C ARG A 129 -0.76 10.21 -47.36
N GLU A 130 -0.57 9.34 -48.36
CA GLU A 130 -1.01 9.58 -49.73
C GLU A 130 -2.56 9.53 -49.76
N ASP A 131 -3.19 10.37 -50.59
CA ASP A 131 -4.66 10.53 -50.68
C ASP A 131 -5.43 9.19 -50.55
N PRO A 132 -6.56 9.14 -49.82
CA PRO A 132 -7.31 7.90 -49.69
C PRO A 132 -7.80 7.41 -51.06
N PRO A 133 -7.82 6.08 -51.32
CA PRO A 133 -8.38 5.55 -52.55
C PRO A 133 -9.89 5.85 -52.61
N ASP A 134 -10.24 6.81 -53.46
CA ASP A 134 -11.52 7.25 -54.04
C ASP A 134 -12.87 6.93 -53.33
N GLU A 135 -13.62 8.03 -53.17
CA GLU A 135 -15.08 8.17 -53.04
C GLU A 135 -15.80 7.64 -51.77
N ARG A 136 -15.83 8.51 -50.75
CA ARG A 136 -17.00 9.08 -50.03
C ARG A 136 -16.58 9.31 -48.58
N PHE A 137 -16.64 10.57 -48.13
CA PHE A 137 -16.07 11.12 -46.88
C PHE A 137 -14.66 11.67 -47.04
N VAL A 138 -14.55 12.84 -47.70
CA VAL A 138 -13.37 13.69 -47.61
C VAL A 138 -13.75 14.86 -46.70
N ASP A 139 -13.43 14.76 -45.42
CA ASP A 139 -13.15 15.94 -44.61
C ASP A 139 -11.63 16.19 -44.68
N SER A 140 -11.23 17.45 -44.52
CA SER A 140 -9.86 17.99 -44.60
C SER A 140 -8.82 17.40 -43.64
N VAL A 141 -9.10 16.23 -43.05
CA VAL A 141 -8.29 15.54 -42.03
C VAL A 141 -7.21 14.65 -42.65
N TYR A 142 -7.29 14.33 -43.96
CA TYR A 142 -6.34 13.43 -44.63
C TYR A 142 -5.11 14.12 -45.22
N GLU A 143 -5.14 15.44 -45.38
CA GLU A 143 -4.03 16.23 -45.95
C GLU A 143 -3.09 16.81 -44.87
N GLU A 144 -3.45 16.73 -43.58
CA GLU A 144 -2.64 17.25 -42.48
C GLU A 144 -1.94 16.10 -41.71
N PRO A 145 -0.69 16.29 -41.26
CA PRO A 145 -0.02 15.32 -40.40
C PRO A 145 -0.83 15.09 -39.11
N VAL A 146 -0.98 13.84 -38.72
CA VAL A 146 -1.67 13.44 -37.47
C VAL A 146 -0.69 12.80 -36.49
N GLY A 147 -1.01 12.83 -35.20
CA GLY A 147 -0.25 12.11 -34.18
C GLY A 147 -0.25 10.60 -34.42
N PHE A 148 0.78 9.91 -33.91
CA PHE A 148 0.84 8.44 -33.92
C PHE A 148 1.03 7.88 -32.52
N HIS A 149 0.65 6.62 -32.34
CA HIS A 149 1.03 5.77 -31.22
C HIS A 149 1.74 4.52 -31.74
N LEU A 150 2.67 4.01 -30.93
CA LEU A 150 3.47 2.85 -31.29
C LEU A 150 2.78 1.56 -30.80
N ASP A 151 2.69 0.56 -31.66
CA ASP A 151 2.38 -0.82 -31.27
C ASP A 151 3.71 -1.58 -31.13
N THR A 152 4.23 -1.59 -29.90
CA THR A 152 5.63 -1.92 -29.65
C THR A 152 5.84 -3.39 -29.27
N THR A 153 6.70 -4.08 -30.01
CA THR A 153 7.33 -5.34 -29.59
C THR A 153 8.72 -5.04 -29.03
N ILE A 154 9.02 -5.47 -27.79
CA ILE A 154 10.32 -5.18 -27.16
C ILE A 154 11.17 -6.45 -27.07
N GLU A 155 12.41 -6.37 -27.52
CA GLU A 155 13.43 -7.41 -27.41
C GLU A 155 14.58 -6.94 -26.53
N VAL A 156 14.91 -7.71 -25.48
CA VAL A 156 16.01 -7.38 -24.56
C VAL A 156 17.22 -8.27 -24.87
N HIS A 157 18.35 -7.64 -25.19
CA HIS A 157 19.62 -8.31 -25.42
C HIS A 157 20.62 -8.03 -24.30
N GLY A 158 20.98 -9.09 -23.57
CA GLY A 158 21.96 -9.03 -22.48
C GLY A 158 21.30 -9.07 -21.10
N GLU A 159 21.93 -8.43 -20.12
CA GLU A 159 21.48 -8.41 -18.73
C GLU A 159 20.42 -7.31 -18.51
N GLY A 160 19.23 -7.72 -18.06
CA GLY A 160 18.18 -6.84 -17.57
C GLY A 160 16.78 -7.38 -17.81
N ASP A 161 15.80 -6.78 -17.15
CA ASP A 161 14.38 -7.11 -17.25
C ASP A 161 13.57 -5.89 -17.70
N LEU A 162 12.45 -6.15 -18.38
CA LEU A 162 11.39 -5.16 -18.54
C LEU A 162 10.40 -5.28 -17.37
N ALA A 163 10.04 -4.14 -16.81
CA ALA A 163 9.14 -4.04 -15.66
C ALA A 163 8.33 -2.74 -15.75
N ALA A 164 7.02 -2.85 -15.97
CA ALA A 164 6.17 -1.72 -16.34
C ALA A 164 6.77 -0.94 -17.54
N GLN A 165 7.04 0.35 -17.38
CA GLN A 165 7.66 1.22 -18.40
C GLN A 165 9.19 1.30 -18.30
N TYR A 166 9.83 0.44 -17.51
CA TYR A 166 11.26 0.53 -17.24
C TYR A 166 12.03 -0.68 -17.74
N PHE A 167 13.23 -0.40 -18.25
CA PHE A 167 14.31 -1.37 -18.33
C PHE A 167 15.14 -1.34 -17.03
N VAL A 168 15.24 -2.50 -16.38
CA VAL A 168 15.92 -2.69 -15.09
C VAL A 168 17.18 -3.51 -15.34
N THR A 169 18.33 -3.06 -14.84
CA THR A 169 19.61 -3.75 -15.06
C THR A 169 20.58 -3.51 -13.91
N GLY A 170 21.66 -4.29 -13.81
CA GLY A 170 22.66 -4.20 -12.74
C GLY A 170 22.41 -5.19 -11.60
N SER A 171 22.95 -4.89 -10.42
CA SER A 171 22.93 -5.80 -9.27
C SER A 171 21.61 -5.75 -8.51
N TYR A 172 20.70 -6.68 -8.81
CA TYR A 172 19.45 -6.85 -8.06
C TYR A 172 19.03 -8.32 -7.98
N THR A 173 18.20 -8.62 -6.98
CA THR A 173 17.43 -9.86 -6.89
C THR A 173 15.96 -9.55 -7.17
N LYS A 174 15.35 -10.34 -8.05
CA LYS A 174 13.92 -10.29 -8.34
C LYS A 174 13.19 -11.38 -7.56
N TYR A 175 12.23 -10.97 -6.74
CA TYR A 175 11.26 -11.84 -6.09
C TYR A 175 9.97 -11.78 -6.89
N SER A 176 9.28 -12.92 -7.04
CA SER A 176 8.03 -12.94 -7.78
C SER A 176 6.99 -13.85 -7.15
N GLU A 177 5.74 -13.42 -7.22
CA GLU A 177 4.58 -14.20 -6.82
C GLU A 177 3.47 -14.04 -7.87
N ARG A 178 2.49 -14.95 -7.85
CA ARG A 178 1.29 -14.84 -8.67
C ARG A 178 0.06 -14.60 -7.81
N ALA A 179 -0.75 -13.63 -8.20
CA ALA A 179 -2.07 -13.36 -7.65
C ALA A 179 -3.06 -13.18 -8.80
N ASP A 180 -4.14 -13.96 -8.80
CA ASP A 180 -5.27 -13.80 -9.71
C ASP A 180 -4.93 -13.65 -11.21
N GLY A 181 -3.90 -14.39 -11.65
CA GLY A 181 -3.42 -14.39 -13.04
C GLY A 181 -2.32 -13.37 -13.35
N LYS A 182 -2.06 -12.43 -12.44
CA LYS A 182 -1.01 -11.41 -12.56
C LYS A 182 0.33 -11.92 -12.01
N VAL A 183 1.43 -11.44 -12.58
CA VAL A 183 2.77 -11.60 -12.01
C VAL A 183 3.10 -10.36 -11.21
N ILE A 184 3.42 -10.55 -9.94
CA ILE A 184 3.87 -9.50 -9.04
C ILE A 184 5.36 -9.68 -8.86
N SER A 185 6.12 -8.61 -9.08
CA SER A 185 7.57 -8.61 -9.01
C SER A 185 8.07 -7.57 -8.02
N LEU A 186 8.97 -7.96 -7.13
CA LEU A 186 9.71 -7.08 -6.23
C LEU A 186 11.19 -7.10 -6.63
N TYR A 187 11.72 -5.93 -6.98
CA TYR A 187 13.10 -5.72 -7.38
C TYR A 187 13.88 -5.13 -6.21
N VAL A 188 14.83 -5.90 -5.67
CA VAL A 188 15.64 -5.54 -4.50
C VAL A 188 17.11 -5.44 -4.91
N PRO A 189 17.77 -4.28 -4.77
CA PRO A 189 19.20 -4.20 -5.08
C PRO A 189 20.02 -5.07 -4.11
N GLU A 190 21.06 -5.76 -4.62
CA GLU A 190 21.76 -6.81 -3.84
C GLU A 190 22.47 -6.30 -2.58
N ARG A 191 22.89 -5.03 -2.55
CA ARG A 191 23.62 -4.45 -1.41
C ARG A 191 22.73 -3.68 -0.43
N VAL A 192 21.41 -3.84 -0.53
CA VAL A 192 20.42 -3.10 0.26
C VAL A 192 19.80 -4.01 1.29
N GLU A 193 19.89 -3.58 2.55
CA GLU A 193 19.17 -4.22 3.65
C GLU A 193 17.78 -3.59 3.78
N MET A 194 16.75 -4.41 3.59
CA MET A 194 15.37 -4.00 3.80
C MET A 194 14.97 -4.14 5.28
N ALA A 195 14.16 -3.20 5.78
CA ALA A 195 13.54 -3.32 7.10
C ALA A 195 12.53 -4.47 7.19
N VAL A 196 11.93 -4.83 6.04
CA VAL A 196 11.01 -5.96 5.87
C VAL A 196 11.71 -7.00 5.00
N SER A 197 11.69 -8.28 5.37
CA SER A 197 12.30 -9.31 4.51
C SER A 197 11.64 -9.33 3.13
N PRO A 198 12.39 -9.56 2.03
CA PRO A 198 11.82 -9.63 0.69
C PRO A 198 10.67 -10.63 0.55
N GLU A 199 10.73 -11.76 1.25
CA GLU A 199 9.69 -12.81 1.26
C GLU A 199 8.41 -12.33 1.94
N THR A 200 8.52 -11.51 2.99
CA THR A 200 7.36 -10.91 3.66
C THR A 200 6.76 -9.81 2.79
N ALA A 201 7.61 -8.99 2.18
CA ALA A 201 7.18 -7.93 1.28
C ALA A 201 6.42 -8.50 0.08
N ILE A 202 6.98 -9.44 -0.69
CA ILE A 202 6.32 -10.00 -1.89
C ILE A 202 4.97 -10.67 -1.57
N LYS A 203 4.86 -11.36 -0.44
CA LYS A 203 3.59 -11.93 0.05
C LYS A 203 2.56 -10.86 0.39
N ALA A 204 2.99 -9.73 0.94
CA ALA A 204 2.10 -8.61 1.22
C ALA A 204 1.60 -7.94 -0.05
N LEU A 205 2.45 -7.79 -1.07
CA LEU A 205 2.03 -7.29 -2.38
C LEU A 205 0.97 -8.24 -2.98
N ALA A 206 1.23 -9.54 -2.96
CA ALA A 206 0.29 -10.55 -3.45
C ALA A 206 -1.01 -10.63 -2.66
N ALA A 207 -0.95 -10.48 -1.34
CA ALA A 207 -2.13 -10.40 -0.50
C ALA A 207 -2.98 -9.16 -0.82
N THR A 208 -2.32 -8.02 -1.07
CA THR A 208 -3.00 -6.77 -1.45
C THR A 208 -3.73 -6.93 -2.78
N GLU A 209 -3.05 -7.46 -3.79
CA GLU A 209 -3.61 -7.76 -5.12
C GLU A 209 -4.83 -8.69 -5.07
N ARG A 210 -4.80 -9.74 -4.23
CA ARG A 210 -5.96 -10.66 -4.09
C ARG A 210 -7.14 -10.01 -3.38
N THR A 211 -6.88 -9.00 -2.55
CA THR A 211 -7.90 -8.35 -1.71
C THR A 211 -8.59 -7.20 -2.42
N ILE A 212 -7.82 -6.32 -3.08
CA ILE A 212 -8.36 -5.15 -3.76
C ILE A 212 -8.68 -5.52 -5.21
N GLN A 213 -9.94 -5.84 -5.46
CA GLN A 213 -10.40 -6.37 -6.76
C GLN A 213 -11.00 -5.27 -7.66
N GLY A 214 -11.31 -5.66 -8.90
CA GLY A 214 -11.95 -4.80 -9.91
C GLY A 214 -10.96 -4.01 -10.76
N ASP A 215 -9.66 -4.15 -10.48
CA ASP A 215 -8.58 -3.53 -11.23
C ASP A 215 -8.21 -4.36 -12.49
N PRO A 216 -7.42 -3.83 -13.44
CA PRO A 216 -7.14 -4.48 -14.70
C PRO A 216 -6.14 -5.63 -14.52
N GLN A 217 -6.24 -6.63 -15.39
CA GLN A 217 -5.28 -7.73 -15.45
C GLN A 217 -3.95 -7.25 -16.05
N ARG A 218 -2.98 -6.96 -15.18
CA ARG A 218 -1.65 -6.49 -15.56
C ARG A 218 -0.61 -6.90 -14.53
N ASP A 219 0.63 -7.06 -14.99
CA ASP A 219 1.74 -7.35 -14.10
C ASP A 219 2.12 -6.11 -13.28
N VAL A 220 2.58 -6.37 -12.05
CA VAL A 220 2.88 -5.34 -11.05
C VAL A 220 4.36 -5.41 -10.69
N SER A 221 5.02 -4.25 -10.68
CA SER A 221 6.45 -4.14 -10.42
C SER A 221 6.76 -3.16 -9.30
N VAL A 222 7.28 -3.64 -8.18
CA VAL A 222 7.68 -2.81 -7.04
C VAL A 222 9.19 -2.76 -6.94
N PHE A 223 9.74 -1.56 -6.79
CA PHE A 223 11.18 -1.31 -6.74
C PHE A 223 11.59 -0.82 -5.36
N VAL A 224 12.54 -1.53 -4.73
CA VAL A 224 13.14 -1.07 -3.47
C VAL A 224 14.26 -0.10 -3.78
N LEU A 225 14.21 1.09 -3.17
CA LEU A 225 15.23 2.12 -3.34
C LEU A 225 15.88 2.52 -1.99
N GLU A 226 17.19 2.78 -2.04
CA GLU A 226 17.96 3.48 -1.02
C GLU A 226 17.83 4.99 -1.15
N GLY A 227 18.07 5.69 -0.04
CA GLY A 227 18.14 7.14 0.01
C GLY A 227 17.05 7.78 0.86
N GLN A 228 17.05 9.12 0.91
CA GLN A 228 16.11 9.92 1.68
C GLN A 228 15.09 10.58 0.74
N PHE A 229 14.17 9.78 0.22
CA PHE A 229 12.97 10.28 -0.45
C PHE A 229 11.74 9.99 0.44
N GLY A 230 10.53 10.27 -0.04
CA GLY A 230 9.31 9.84 0.64
C GLY A 230 9.31 8.32 0.90
N ALA A 231 8.44 7.84 1.79
CA ALA A 231 8.42 6.42 2.16
C ALA A 231 8.17 5.48 0.95
N GLY A 232 7.48 6.00 -0.07
CA GLY A 232 7.23 5.33 -1.35
C GLY A 232 6.56 6.26 -2.35
N GLY A 233 6.12 5.67 -3.46
CA GLY A 233 5.24 6.30 -4.44
C GLY A 233 4.83 5.31 -5.52
N ALA A 234 3.60 5.40 -6.01
CA ALA A 234 3.06 4.51 -7.02
C ALA A 234 2.76 5.24 -8.33
N GLY A 235 3.06 4.58 -9.44
CA GLY A 235 2.55 4.87 -10.76
C GLY A 235 1.35 3.98 -11.07
N ARG A 236 1.05 3.83 -12.36
CA ARG A 236 -0.02 2.93 -12.77
C ARG A 236 0.31 1.50 -12.39
N SER A 237 1.34 0.88 -12.96
CA SER A 237 1.64 -0.57 -12.80
C SER A 237 2.91 -0.82 -12.01
N ASP A 238 3.44 0.22 -11.39
CA ASP A 238 4.69 0.19 -10.67
C ASP A 238 4.62 1.00 -9.39
N ALA A 239 5.47 0.65 -8.43
CA ALA A 239 5.70 1.47 -7.25
C ALA A 239 7.17 1.46 -6.85
N VAL A 240 7.56 2.48 -6.09
CA VAL A 240 8.83 2.55 -5.38
C VAL A 240 8.57 2.52 -3.89
N VAL A 241 9.40 1.79 -3.14
CA VAL A 241 9.36 1.77 -1.68
C VAL A 241 10.77 1.98 -1.16
N GLN A 242 10.91 2.83 -0.15
CA GLN A 242 12.18 3.02 0.53
C GLN A 242 12.55 1.76 1.32
N ALA A 243 13.81 1.32 1.25
CA ALA A 243 14.27 0.09 1.89
C ALA A 243 13.98 0.02 3.42
N GLY A 244 14.06 1.17 4.10
CA GLY A 244 13.78 1.30 5.54
C GLY A 244 12.30 1.40 5.91
N SER A 245 11.38 1.34 4.94
CA SER A 245 9.95 1.49 5.18
C SER A 245 9.34 0.25 5.84
N PRO A 246 8.35 0.41 6.74
CA PRO A 246 7.63 -0.70 7.33
C PRO A 246 6.70 -1.38 6.32
N LEU A 247 6.23 -2.59 6.63
CA LEU A 247 5.34 -3.39 5.78
C LEU A 247 4.07 -2.64 5.34
N SER A 248 3.56 -1.74 6.19
CA SER A 248 2.38 -0.92 5.88
C SER A 248 2.57 -0.05 4.63
N ILE A 249 3.79 0.39 4.33
CA ILE A 249 4.07 1.19 3.12
C ILE A 249 4.04 0.33 1.88
N TYR A 250 4.54 -0.92 1.93
CA TYR A 250 4.42 -1.84 0.79
C TYR A 250 2.96 -2.10 0.42
N VAL A 251 2.10 -2.29 1.43
CA VAL A 251 0.65 -2.42 1.23
C VAL A 251 0.04 -1.11 0.72
N HIS A 252 0.44 0.05 1.26
CA HIS A 252 -0.02 1.38 0.83
C HIS A 252 0.26 1.62 -0.66
N GLU A 253 1.51 1.44 -1.08
CA GLU A 253 1.89 1.71 -2.47
C GLU A 253 1.27 0.69 -3.45
N THR A 254 1.04 -0.55 -3.02
CA THR A 254 0.32 -1.54 -3.85
C THR A 254 -1.16 -1.20 -3.94
N ALA A 255 -1.77 -0.69 -2.85
CA ALA A 255 -3.16 -0.24 -2.89
C ALA A 255 -3.37 0.89 -3.92
N HIS A 256 -2.40 1.81 -4.06
CA HIS A 256 -2.41 2.79 -5.15
C HIS A 256 -2.36 2.16 -6.54
N ILE A 257 -1.60 1.08 -6.73
CA ILE A 257 -1.58 0.34 -8.00
C ILE A 257 -2.95 -0.29 -8.29
N ASN A 258 -3.64 -0.82 -7.28
CA ASN A 258 -4.97 -1.41 -7.45
C ASN A 258 -6.08 -0.36 -7.57
N GLU A 259 -5.79 0.90 -7.30
CA GLU A 259 -6.71 2.02 -7.45
C GLU A 259 -6.53 2.68 -8.83
N ILE A 260 -7.40 2.30 -9.78
CA ILE A 260 -7.25 2.68 -11.19
C ILE A 260 -8.19 3.81 -11.64
N THR A 261 -8.97 4.35 -10.72
CA THR A 261 -9.95 5.39 -10.96
C THR A 261 -9.34 6.76 -10.71
N PHE A 262 -9.65 7.72 -11.59
CA PHE A 262 -9.34 9.12 -11.36
C PHE A 262 -10.44 9.77 -10.53
N TYR A 263 -10.09 10.76 -9.72
CA TYR A 263 -11.05 11.44 -8.85
C TYR A 263 -11.15 12.92 -9.20
N ASP A 264 -12.37 13.43 -9.11
CA ASP A 264 -12.59 14.86 -9.08
C ASP A 264 -12.07 15.44 -7.76
N ARG A 265 -11.97 16.77 -7.74
CA ARG A 265 -11.36 17.50 -6.62
C ARG A 265 -12.04 17.23 -5.28
N ASP A 266 -13.35 16.97 -5.28
CA ASP A 266 -14.15 16.64 -4.10
C ASP A 266 -13.94 15.21 -3.58
N MET A 267 -13.24 14.37 -4.34
CA MET A 267 -12.89 13.00 -3.97
C MET A 267 -11.38 12.76 -3.93
N ALA A 268 -10.55 13.79 -4.13
CA ALA A 268 -9.09 13.68 -4.13
C ALA A 268 -8.50 13.07 -2.84
N TRP A 269 -9.19 13.20 -1.71
CA TRP A 269 -8.79 12.55 -0.45
C TRP A 269 -8.79 11.03 -0.52
N PHE A 270 -9.62 10.43 -1.37
CA PHE A 270 -9.86 9.00 -1.39
C PHE A 270 -8.59 8.23 -1.76
N THR A 271 -7.81 8.74 -2.72
CA THR A 271 -6.53 8.15 -3.16
C THR A 271 -5.58 7.86 -2.01
N GLU A 272 -5.29 8.85 -1.16
CA GLU A 272 -4.40 8.59 -0.02
C GLU A 272 -5.13 7.98 1.17
N GLY A 273 -6.43 8.26 1.31
CA GLY A 273 -7.27 7.72 2.38
C GLY A 273 -7.39 6.19 2.30
N SER A 274 -7.65 5.66 1.11
CA SER A 274 -7.78 4.21 0.80
C SER A 274 -6.45 3.50 1.03
N ALA A 275 -5.35 3.99 0.43
CA ALA A 275 -4.03 3.40 0.55
C ALA A 275 -3.56 3.40 2.01
N THR A 276 -3.76 4.51 2.73
CA THR A 276 -3.44 4.60 4.17
C THR A 276 -4.31 3.66 4.99
N TYR A 277 -5.59 3.53 4.64
CA TYR A 277 -6.49 2.62 5.30
C TYR A 277 -6.00 1.17 5.15
N TYR A 278 -5.74 0.69 3.94
CA TYR A 278 -5.20 -0.66 3.71
C TYR A 278 -3.87 -0.87 4.43
N GLY A 279 -2.90 0.04 4.26
CA GLY A 279 -1.58 -0.08 4.88
C GLY A 279 -1.61 -0.05 6.40
N SER A 280 -2.47 0.78 7.01
CA SER A 280 -2.53 0.93 8.47
C SER A 280 -3.37 -0.12 9.17
N SER A 281 -4.42 -0.62 8.52
CA SER A 281 -5.43 -1.46 9.15
C SER A 281 -5.34 -2.95 8.82
N PHE A 282 -4.57 -3.33 7.80
CA PHE A 282 -4.47 -4.73 7.37
C PHE A 282 -3.02 -5.23 7.37
N GLU A 283 -2.88 -6.55 7.46
CA GLU A 283 -1.65 -7.31 7.30
C GLU A 283 -1.90 -8.58 6.47
N PRO A 284 -0.88 -9.11 5.77
CA PRO A 284 -1.03 -10.34 5.01
C PRO A 284 -1.20 -11.56 5.93
N ASP A 285 -2.28 -12.31 5.74
CA ASP A 285 -2.53 -13.60 6.38
C ASP A 285 -3.32 -14.52 5.43
N GLY A 286 -2.95 -15.81 5.37
CA GLY A 286 -3.62 -16.79 4.51
C GLY A 286 -3.61 -16.44 3.01
N GLY A 287 -2.71 -15.57 2.56
CA GLY A 287 -2.61 -15.10 1.18
C GLY A 287 -3.52 -13.93 0.83
N GLN A 288 -4.26 -13.37 1.78
CA GLN A 288 -5.07 -12.15 1.61
C GLN A 288 -4.72 -11.12 2.69
N LEU A 289 -5.20 -9.89 2.54
CA LEU A 289 -5.12 -8.92 3.61
C LEU A 289 -6.21 -9.24 4.65
N ARG A 290 -5.80 -9.34 5.90
CA ARG A 290 -6.69 -9.44 7.04
C ARG A 290 -6.46 -8.29 7.98
N TRP A 291 -7.49 -7.98 8.74
CA TRP A 291 -7.42 -6.92 9.71
C TRP A 291 -6.37 -7.18 10.77
N LYS A 292 -5.59 -6.13 11.08
CA LYS A 292 -4.68 -6.05 12.23
C LYS A 292 -5.51 -6.00 13.53
N PRO A 293 -5.59 -7.08 14.31
CA PRO A 293 -6.54 -7.13 15.39
C PRO A 293 -6.23 -6.13 16.51
N ALA A 294 -4.98 -5.92 16.89
CA ALA A 294 -4.60 -4.91 17.89
C ALA A 294 -4.91 -3.50 17.38
N THR A 295 -4.73 -3.25 16.08
CA THR A 295 -5.11 -1.98 15.46
C THR A 295 -6.60 -1.71 15.53
N ILE A 296 -7.47 -2.65 15.13
CA ILE A 296 -8.93 -2.43 15.27
C ILE A 296 -9.25 -2.13 16.74
N LEU A 297 -8.76 -2.94 17.71
CA LEU A 297 -9.08 -2.74 19.14
C LEU A 297 -8.72 -1.33 19.58
N ARG A 298 -7.50 -0.89 19.28
CA ARG A 298 -7.02 0.46 19.55
C ARG A 298 -7.85 1.54 18.88
N LYS A 299 -8.38 1.32 17.67
CA LYS A 299 -9.21 2.31 16.97
C LYS A 299 -10.62 2.41 17.58
N THR A 300 -11.12 1.32 18.17
CA THR A 300 -12.48 1.20 18.69
C THR A 300 -12.60 1.35 20.21
N ASP A 301 -11.49 1.40 20.94
CA ASP A 301 -11.48 1.51 22.41
C ASP A 301 -11.95 2.90 22.86
N PRO A 302 -13.07 3.04 23.61
CA PRO A 302 -13.56 4.34 24.08
C PRO A 302 -12.57 5.11 24.96
N ASP A 303 -11.62 4.43 25.60
CA ASP A 303 -10.56 5.06 26.40
C ASP A 303 -9.39 5.54 25.53
N THR A 304 -9.23 4.99 24.33
CA THR A 304 -8.33 5.59 23.35
C THR A 304 -8.89 6.90 22.85
N LYS A 305 -7.97 7.85 22.66
CA LYS A 305 -8.28 9.13 22.03
C LYS A 305 -8.49 8.94 20.52
N TRP A 306 -9.42 8.09 20.08
CA TRP A 306 -9.86 8.07 18.69
C TRP A 306 -10.28 9.48 18.29
N PRO A 307 -9.59 10.03 17.29
CA PRO A 307 -8.68 11.17 17.48
C PRO A 307 -9.29 12.24 18.38
N ARG A 308 -8.81 12.33 19.63
CA ARG A 308 -8.80 13.63 20.34
C ARG A 308 -7.49 14.30 19.98
N GLY A 309 -7.57 15.22 19.05
CA GLY A 309 -6.49 16.10 18.67
C GLY A 309 -6.96 16.92 17.49
N ASP A 310 -6.83 18.23 17.63
CA ASP A 310 -7.22 19.37 16.80
C ASP A 310 -6.67 19.32 15.35
N HIS A 311 -6.23 18.15 14.90
CA HIS A 311 -5.59 17.86 13.63
C HIS A 311 -6.67 17.65 12.56
N HIS A 312 -6.77 18.62 11.64
CA HIS A 312 -7.69 18.65 10.49
C HIS A 312 -9.16 18.88 10.84
N GLU A 313 -9.49 19.41 12.04
CA GLU A 313 -10.87 19.73 12.43
C GLU A 313 -11.50 20.84 11.59
N ASP A 314 -10.67 21.68 10.97
CA ASP A 314 -11.10 22.73 10.03
C ASP A 314 -11.13 22.26 8.56
N SER A 315 -10.56 21.09 8.28
CA SER A 315 -10.45 20.57 6.91
C SER A 315 -11.69 19.74 6.54
N THR A 316 -12.17 19.94 5.32
CA THR A 316 -13.34 19.25 4.74
C THR A 316 -12.86 18.31 3.65
N LEU A 317 -13.13 17.00 3.76
CA LEU A 317 -12.63 16.02 2.78
C LEU A 317 -13.14 16.31 1.35
N GLY A 318 -14.36 16.80 1.20
CA GLY A 318 -14.91 17.22 -0.08
C GLY A 318 -14.33 18.52 -0.65
N ASP A 319 -13.40 19.17 0.05
CA ASP A 319 -12.78 20.43 -0.37
C ASP A 319 -11.26 20.38 -0.22
N ALA A 320 -10.58 20.00 -1.30
CA ALA A 320 -9.12 19.89 -1.36
C ALA A 320 -8.37 21.21 -1.09
N ASP A 321 -9.02 22.39 -1.18
CA ASP A 321 -8.40 23.66 -0.80
C ASP A 321 -8.17 23.79 0.72
N THR A 322 -8.90 23.00 1.51
CA THR A 322 -8.82 23.03 2.98
C THR A 322 -7.82 22.03 3.55
N TYR A 323 -7.23 21.18 2.70
CA TYR A 323 -6.31 20.15 3.14
C TYR A 323 -5.01 20.79 3.64
N ASP A 324 -4.51 20.29 4.75
CA ASP A 324 -3.08 20.35 5.01
C ASP A 324 -2.38 19.10 4.47
N HIS A 325 -1.08 18.98 4.75
CA HIS A 325 -0.23 17.88 4.27
C HIS A 325 -0.64 16.47 4.72
N ARG A 326 -1.62 16.27 5.61
CA ARG A 326 -2.02 14.94 6.11
C ARG A 326 -3.52 14.69 6.16
N THR A 327 -4.34 15.67 5.77
CA THR A 327 -5.80 15.56 5.83
C THR A 327 -6.31 14.32 5.07
N SER A 328 -5.87 14.10 3.84
CA SER A 328 -6.28 12.95 3.03
C SER A 328 -5.87 11.61 3.64
N TYR A 329 -4.64 11.50 4.15
CA TYR A 329 -4.12 10.30 4.81
C TYR A 329 -4.86 10.00 6.11
N GLU A 330 -4.86 10.93 7.06
CA GLU A 330 -5.33 10.68 8.42
C GLU A 330 -6.85 10.77 8.50
N LYS A 331 -7.48 11.84 8.01
CA LYS A 331 -8.94 11.98 8.09
C LYS A 331 -9.63 11.05 7.09
N GLY A 332 -9.08 10.89 5.89
CA GLY A 332 -9.61 9.96 4.89
C GLY A 332 -9.61 8.51 5.37
N SER A 333 -8.45 7.99 5.82
CA SER A 333 -8.39 6.59 6.30
C SER A 333 -9.26 6.32 7.54
N ARG A 334 -9.43 7.32 8.41
CA ARG A 334 -10.36 7.24 9.54
C ARG A 334 -11.81 7.16 9.10
N LEU A 335 -12.19 7.96 8.11
CA LEU A 335 -13.52 7.89 7.53
C LEU A 335 -13.76 6.52 6.87
N LEU A 336 -12.81 5.99 6.12
CA LEU A 336 -12.94 4.67 5.50
C LEU A 336 -13.04 3.55 6.54
N PHE A 337 -12.29 3.63 7.64
CA PHE A 337 -12.44 2.70 8.76
C PHE A 337 -13.83 2.76 9.39
N ALA A 338 -14.36 3.96 9.63
CA ALA A 338 -15.72 4.13 10.16
C ALA A 338 -16.79 3.66 9.16
N LEU A 339 -16.58 3.90 7.86
CA LEU A 339 -17.46 3.46 6.79
C LEU A 339 -17.49 1.94 6.67
N ASP A 340 -16.35 1.24 6.76
CA ASP A 340 -16.31 -0.23 6.73
C ASP A 340 -17.12 -0.82 7.90
N VAL A 341 -16.95 -0.26 9.11
CA VAL A 341 -17.76 -0.66 10.27
C VAL A 341 -19.25 -0.45 9.99
N LYS A 342 -19.63 0.72 9.45
CA LYS A 342 -21.03 1.04 9.17
C LYS A 342 -21.64 0.19 8.06
N LEU A 343 -20.87 -0.16 7.03
CA LEU A 343 -21.29 -1.10 5.98
C LEU A 343 -21.58 -2.47 6.58
N ARG A 344 -20.68 -2.98 7.43
CA ARG A 344 -20.88 -4.26 8.13
C ARG A 344 -22.12 -4.22 9.03
N GLU A 345 -22.35 -3.13 9.78
CA GLU A 345 -23.57 -2.97 10.59
C GLU A 345 -24.84 -2.95 9.72
N ALA A 346 -24.81 -2.26 8.58
CA ALA A 346 -25.98 -2.10 7.72
C ALA A 346 -26.32 -3.36 6.92
N THR A 347 -25.36 -4.28 6.76
CA THR A 347 -25.47 -5.44 5.88
C THR A 347 -25.21 -6.77 6.58
N ASP A 348 -25.16 -6.79 7.91
CA ASP A 348 -24.78 -7.96 8.70
C ASP A 348 -23.45 -8.61 8.25
N GLY A 349 -22.52 -7.78 7.77
CA GLY A 349 -21.20 -8.19 7.28
C GLY A 349 -21.11 -8.58 5.80
N GLU A 350 -22.22 -8.59 5.06
CA GLU A 350 -22.25 -8.97 3.63
C GLU A 350 -21.56 -7.94 2.71
N ALA A 351 -21.44 -6.68 3.14
CA ALA A 351 -20.70 -5.65 2.42
C ALA A 351 -19.62 -5.01 3.30
N THR A 352 -18.49 -4.70 2.66
CA THR A 352 -17.29 -4.14 3.29
C THR A 352 -16.70 -3.03 2.43
N ILE A 353 -15.63 -2.42 2.92
CA ILE A 353 -14.84 -1.48 2.12
C ILE A 353 -14.23 -2.09 0.85
N HIS A 354 -14.00 -3.41 0.82
CA HIS A 354 -13.46 -4.09 -0.37
C HIS A 354 -14.47 -4.05 -1.51
N ASP A 355 -15.76 -4.17 -1.19
CA ASP A 355 -16.86 -4.04 -2.14
C ASP A 355 -16.98 -2.61 -2.67
N VAL A 356 -16.74 -1.60 -1.82
CA VAL A 356 -16.66 -0.20 -2.25
C VAL A 356 -15.51 -0.02 -3.25
N MET A 357 -14.31 -0.50 -2.92
CA MET A 357 -13.15 -0.41 -3.83
C MET A 357 -13.40 -1.12 -5.15
N TYR A 358 -14.01 -2.31 -5.11
CA TYR A 358 -14.40 -3.04 -6.31
C TYR A 358 -15.32 -2.20 -7.20
N ARG A 359 -16.37 -1.60 -6.63
CA ARG A 359 -17.30 -0.74 -7.38
C ARG A 359 -16.65 0.53 -7.91
N VAL A 360 -15.73 1.12 -7.14
CA VAL A 360 -14.93 2.28 -7.57
C VAL A 360 -14.04 1.92 -8.75
N ASN A 361 -13.36 0.77 -8.71
CA ASN A 361 -12.50 0.32 -9.80
C ASN A 361 -13.29 -0.03 -11.07
N GLN A 362 -14.51 -0.55 -10.95
CA GLN A 362 -15.41 -0.81 -12.09
C GLN A 362 -15.84 0.46 -12.85
N ARG A 363 -15.59 1.66 -12.28
CA ARG A 363 -15.81 2.96 -12.93
C ARG A 363 -14.62 3.44 -13.75
N SER A 364 -13.47 2.75 -13.69
CA SER A 364 -12.29 3.17 -14.44
C SER A 364 -12.59 3.27 -15.94
N GLY A 365 -12.05 4.31 -16.57
CA GLY A 365 -12.34 4.65 -17.98
C GLY A 365 -13.65 5.41 -18.22
N GLN A 366 -14.47 5.68 -17.19
CA GLN A 366 -15.74 6.42 -17.32
C GLN A 366 -15.64 7.91 -16.93
N GLY A 367 -14.41 8.42 -16.80
CA GLY A 367 -14.13 9.77 -16.31
C GLY A 367 -13.72 9.80 -14.83
N SER A 368 -13.55 11.00 -14.30
CA SER A 368 -13.22 11.22 -12.90
C SER A 368 -14.45 10.99 -12.00
N LEU A 369 -14.26 10.22 -10.93
CA LEU A 369 -15.31 9.93 -9.95
C LEU A 369 -15.43 11.09 -8.95
N ASN A 370 -16.64 11.65 -8.85
CA ASN A 370 -16.98 12.71 -7.90
C ASN A 370 -17.72 12.18 -6.67
N TYR A 371 -17.97 13.04 -5.69
CA TYR A 371 -18.58 12.63 -4.43
C TYR A 371 -20.01 12.10 -4.58
N THR A 372 -20.80 12.65 -5.51
CA THR A 372 -22.19 12.19 -5.72
C THR A 372 -22.20 10.74 -6.20
N GLU A 373 -21.27 10.38 -7.08
CA GLU A 373 -21.12 9.02 -7.58
C GLU A 373 -20.58 8.07 -6.51
N PHE A 374 -19.59 8.51 -5.72
CA PHE A 374 -19.10 7.74 -4.57
C PHE A 374 -20.21 7.44 -3.57
N ARG A 375 -21.01 8.46 -3.21
CA ARG A 375 -22.18 8.31 -2.34
C ARG A 375 -23.17 7.31 -2.92
N GLY A 376 -23.40 7.35 -4.24
CA GLY A 376 -24.23 6.36 -4.95
C GLY A 376 -23.75 4.93 -4.74
N ILE A 377 -22.45 4.67 -4.85
CA ILE A 377 -21.86 3.35 -4.56
C ILE A 377 -22.13 2.91 -3.12
N VAL A 378 -21.97 3.82 -2.15
CA VAL A 378 -22.22 3.51 -0.73
C VAL A 378 -23.70 3.23 -0.47
N VAL A 379 -24.61 3.98 -1.10
CA VAL A 379 -26.07 3.76 -1.01
C VAL A 379 -26.47 2.43 -1.64
N ASP A 380 -25.89 2.06 -2.77
CA ASP A 380 -26.16 0.78 -3.43
C ASP A 380 -25.75 -0.42 -2.57
N LEU A 381 -24.71 -0.27 -1.74
CA LEU A 381 -24.19 -1.33 -0.87
C LEU A 381 -24.91 -1.38 0.49
N GLY A 382 -25.14 -0.23 1.13
CA GLY A 382 -25.62 -0.15 2.53
C GLY A 382 -26.92 0.65 2.74
N GLY A 383 -27.55 1.14 1.67
CA GLY A 383 -28.80 1.90 1.73
C GLY A 383 -28.66 3.41 1.95
N GLU A 384 -29.77 4.13 1.82
CA GLU A 384 -29.81 5.61 1.85
C GLU A 384 -29.43 6.20 3.22
N ASP A 385 -29.74 5.50 4.31
CA ASP A 385 -29.36 5.92 5.66
C ASP A 385 -27.84 6.01 5.82
N LEU A 386 -27.10 5.09 5.19
CA LEU A 386 -25.64 5.10 5.19
C LEU A 386 -25.07 6.24 4.33
N GLY A 387 -25.67 6.50 3.17
CA GLY A 387 -25.33 7.66 2.35
C GLY A 387 -25.53 8.98 3.12
N THR A 388 -26.66 9.10 3.81
CA THR A 388 -26.96 10.27 4.66
C THR A 388 -25.99 10.40 5.83
N TRP A 389 -25.55 9.29 6.41
CA TRP A 389 -24.52 9.28 7.46
C TRP A 389 -23.16 9.76 6.94
N LEU A 390 -22.81 9.43 5.69
CA LEU A 390 -21.53 9.80 5.07
C LEU A 390 -21.41 11.31 4.80
N ASP A 391 -22.51 11.93 4.35
CA ASP A 391 -22.60 13.34 3.93
C ASP A 391 -21.84 14.32 4.85
N PRO A 392 -22.11 14.40 6.17
CA PRO A 392 -21.44 15.37 7.04
C PRO A 392 -19.91 15.18 7.14
N TYR A 393 -19.39 13.96 7.00
CA TYR A 393 -17.96 13.69 7.19
C TYR A 393 -17.14 13.94 5.94
N VAL A 394 -17.79 14.01 4.78
CA VAL A 394 -17.15 14.43 3.52
C VAL A 394 -17.40 15.90 3.25
N LEU A 395 -18.65 16.36 3.35
CA LEU A 395 -19.06 17.70 2.94
C LEU A 395 -18.83 18.79 3.99
N THR A 396 -18.40 18.43 5.20
CA THR A 396 -18.10 19.39 6.25
C THR A 396 -16.80 19.04 6.96
N SER A 397 -16.41 19.89 7.91
CA SER A 397 -15.22 19.66 8.72
C SER A 397 -15.44 18.65 9.86
N GLN A 398 -16.65 18.11 10.02
CA GLN A 398 -16.97 17.11 11.04
C GLN A 398 -16.10 15.85 10.92
N ASN A 399 -15.66 15.31 12.06
CA ASN A 399 -14.94 14.04 12.14
C ASN A 399 -15.91 12.85 12.31
N PRO A 400 -15.61 11.68 11.73
CA PRO A 400 -16.42 10.48 11.92
C PRO A 400 -16.42 10.06 13.40
N PRO A 401 -17.56 9.57 13.93
CA PRO A 401 -17.65 9.10 15.30
C PRO A 401 -16.75 7.89 15.50
N GLN A 402 -16.42 7.61 16.76
CA GLN A 402 -15.69 6.39 17.09
C GLN A 402 -16.50 5.13 16.71
N PRO A 403 -15.93 4.23 15.90
CA PRO A 403 -16.64 3.00 15.50
C PRO A 403 -16.70 1.98 16.63
N ASN A 404 -17.70 1.10 16.58
CA ASN A 404 -17.89 0.02 17.52
C ASN A 404 -17.17 -1.26 17.05
N ALA A 405 -16.38 -1.88 17.92
CA ALA A 405 -15.62 -3.09 17.60
C ALA A 405 -16.48 -4.35 17.40
N SER A 406 -17.73 -4.35 17.87
CA SER A 406 -18.59 -5.55 17.92
C SER A 406 -18.90 -6.16 16.56
N VAL A 407 -18.85 -5.38 15.48
CA VAL A 407 -19.02 -5.87 14.10
C VAL A 407 -17.92 -6.82 13.65
N PHE A 408 -16.78 -6.81 14.34
CA PHE A 408 -15.66 -7.69 14.07
C PHE A 408 -15.69 -8.94 14.95
N GLY A 409 -16.78 -9.16 15.70
CA GLY A 409 -16.92 -10.27 16.62
C GLY A 409 -16.45 -9.99 18.05
N PRO A 410 -16.73 -10.92 18.98
CA PRO A 410 -16.29 -10.85 20.37
C PRO A 410 -14.76 -10.90 20.50
N THR A 411 -14.24 -10.39 21.61
CA THR A 411 -12.81 -10.42 21.94
C THR A 411 -12.50 -11.43 23.04
N PRO A 412 -11.28 -11.99 23.08
CA PRO A 412 -10.84 -12.81 24.19
C PRO A 412 -11.00 -12.11 25.54
N SER A 413 -11.30 -12.87 26.59
CA SER A 413 -11.47 -12.35 27.94
C SER A 413 -11.15 -13.41 29.01
N PHE A 414 -10.93 -12.98 30.25
CA PHE A 414 -10.88 -13.92 31.37
C PHE A 414 -12.30 -14.39 31.70
N ALA A 415 -12.50 -15.71 31.84
CA ALA A 415 -13.80 -16.26 32.24
C ALA A 415 -14.19 -15.80 33.66
N GLU A 416 -15.49 -15.71 33.91
CA GLU A 416 -15.98 -15.50 35.28
C GLU A 416 -15.64 -16.71 36.16
N GLY A 417 -15.08 -16.46 37.35
CA GLY A 417 -14.72 -17.51 38.30
C GLY A 417 -13.30 -18.05 38.20
N THR A 418 -12.36 -17.33 37.58
CA THR A 418 -10.92 -17.60 37.75
C THR A 418 -10.58 -17.68 39.25
N THR A 419 -10.23 -18.86 39.73
CA THR A 419 -10.06 -19.13 41.17
C THR A 419 -8.62 -18.87 41.62
N ASN A 420 -8.49 -18.27 42.81
CA ASN A 420 -7.26 -17.88 43.49
C ASN A 420 -6.48 -16.75 42.78
N THR A 421 -6.68 -15.52 43.26
CA THR A 421 -5.83 -14.37 42.93
C THR A 421 -4.86 -14.04 44.08
N SER A 422 -4.74 -14.93 45.06
CA SER A 422 -3.74 -14.82 46.13
C SER A 422 -3.35 -16.19 46.67
N GLY A 423 -2.12 -16.30 47.19
CA GLY A 423 -1.56 -17.54 47.73
C GLY A 423 -0.04 -17.49 47.90
N ASP A 424 0.58 -18.60 48.31
CA ASP A 424 2.05 -18.75 48.32
C ASP A 424 2.59 -18.85 46.89
N ALA A 425 3.81 -18.38 46.62
CA ALA A 425 4.41 -18.48 45.28
C ALA A 425 4.61 -19.93 44.78
N ARG A 426 4.59 -20.92 45.67
CA ARG A 426 4.62 -22.36 45.34
C ARG A 426 3.23 -22.91 45.02
N GLU A 427 2.16 -22.16 45.22
CA GLU A 427 0.83 -22.61 44.83
C GLU A 427 0.65 -22.51 43.32
N THR A 428 -0.18 -23.41 42.79
CA THR A 428 -0.64 -23.35 41.42
C THR A 428 -1.85 -22.43 41.33
N TYR A 429 -1.76 -21.46 40.42
CA TYR A 429 -2.84 -20.59 40.00
C TYR A 429 -3.40 -21.12 38.68
N GLU A 430 -4.71 -21.10 38.53
CA GLU A 430 -5.38 -21.48 37.29
C GLU A 430 -6.31 -20.35 36.86
N PHE A 431 -6.20 -19.95 35.60
CA PHE A 431 -7.15 -19.03 35.00
C PHE A 431 -7.63 -19.55 33.66
N THR A 432 -8.92 -19.35 33.41
CA THR A 432 -9.57 -19.68 32.15
C THR A 432 -9.68 -18.43 31.29
N ILE A 433 -9.30 -18.57 30.03
CA ILE A 433 -9.43 -17.59 28.97
C ILE A 433 -10.55 -18.07 28.07
N THR A 434 -11.53 -17.21 27.84
CA THR A 434 -12.53 -17.42 26.79
C THR A 434 -11.98 -16.85 25.50
N ILE A 435 -11.75 -17.70 24.51
CA ILE A 435 -11.38 -17.33 23.14
C ILE A 435 -12.60 -17.63 22.29
N PRO A 436 -13.23 -16.64 21.64
CA PRO A 436 -14.40 -16.91 20.83
C PRO A 436 -14.06 -17.85 19.67
N SER A 437 -14.93 -18.83 19.40
CA SER A 437 -14.79 -19.77 18.29
C SER A 437 -15.88 -19.58 17.21
N GLY A 438 -15.59 -19.99 15.97
CA GLY A 438 -16.51 -19.97 14.82
C GLY A 438 -16.20 -18.90 13.76
N ASP A 439 -16.99 -18.87 12.68
CA ASP A 439 -16.72 -18.06 11.48
C ASP A 439 -16.72 -16.53 11.72
N GLN A 440 -17.34 -16.08 12.80
CA GLN A 440 -17.39 -14.68 13.22
C GLN A 440 -16.31 -14.34 14.26
N ALA A 441 -15.48 -15.31 14.65
CA ALA A 441 -14.41 -15.10 15.60
C ALA A 441 -13.31 -14.26 14.98
N ARG A 442 -12.96 -13.19 15.69
CA ARG A 442 -11.90 -12.27 15.28
C ARG A 442 -10.49 -12.82 15.46
N LEU A 443 -10.34 -13.71 16.42
CA LEU A 443 -9.08 -14.14 17.01
C LEU A 443 -9.22 -15.62 17.38
N ASP A 444 -8.26 -16.42 16.94
CA ASP A 444 -8.07 -17.84 17.26
C ASP A 444 -7.08 -18.05 18.42
N SER A 445 -6.36 -16.99 18.80
CA SER A 445 -5.33 -17.01 19.83
C SER A 445 -5.24 -15.68 20.57
N VAL A 446 -4.57 -15.69 21.73
CA VAL A 446 -4.30 -14.51 22.54
C VAL A 446 -2.90 -14.60 23.17
N THR A 447 -2.25 -13.46 23.35
CA THR A 447 -1.01 -13.37 24.11
C THR A 447 -1.33 -13.20 25.60
N VAL A 448 -0.74 -14.05 26.44
CA VAL A 448 -0.74 -13.91 27.90
C VAL A 448 0.63 -13.41 28.33
N SER A 449 0.66 -12.26 29.01
CA SER A 449 1.89 -11.74 29.62
C SER A 449 1.75 -11.73 31.14
N ILE A 450 2.72 -12.31 31.83
CA ILE A 450 2.81 -12.37 33.28
C ILE A 450 4.00 -11.52 33.70
N GLU A 451 3.69 -10.37 34.29
CA GLU A 451 4.66 -9.34 34.64
C GLU A 451 4.85 -9.29 36.15
N SER A 452 6.10 -9.39 36.59
CA SER A 452 6.55 -9.08 37.93
C SER A 452 7.27 -7.73 37.96
N ARG A 453 7.76 -7.32 39.12
CA ARG A 453 8.62 -6.13 39.22
C ARG A 453 9.95 -6.27 38.46
N TRP A 454 10.44 -7.50 38.25
CA TRP A 454 11.81 -7.77 37.80
C TRP A 454 11.90 -8.62 36.54
N SER A 455 10.82 -9.31 36.18
CA SER A 455 10.79 -10.29 35.10
C SER A 455 9.42 -10.30 34.44
N THR A 456 9.40 -10.71 33.17
CA THR A 456 8.17 -10.92 32.40
C THR A 456 8.30 -12.25 31.68
N VAL A 457 7.22 -13.01 31.64
CA VAL A 457 7.06 -14.18 30.77
C VAL A 457 5.85 -13.94 29.89
N THR A 458 6.01 -14.14 28.59
CA THR A 458 4.95 -13.96 27.60
C THR A 458 4.78 -15.24 26.79
N ALA A 459 3.53 -15.65 26.59
CA ALA A 459 3.17 -16.82 25.79
C ALA A 459 1.96 -16.54 24.90
N VAL A 460 1.93 -17.15 23.72
CA VAL A 460 0.72 -17.24 22.89
C VAL A 460 -0.06 -18.47 23.32
N VAL A 461 -1.37 -18.30 23.44
CA VAL A 461 -2.31 -19.34 23.87
C VAL A 461 -3.37 -19.50 22.79
N ALA A 462 -3.56 -20.72 22.30
CA ALA A 462 -4.47 -21.06 21.20
C ALA A 462 -5.44 -22.18 21.59
N ASP A 463 -6.70 -22.04 21.17
CA ASP A 463 -7.77 -23.02 21.34
C ASP A 463 -7.83 -23.94 20.12
N GLU A 464 -6.98 -24.96 20.09
CA GLU A 464 -6.85 -25.88 18.95
C GLU A 464 -8.04 -26.84 18.82
N ASN A 465 -8.79 -27.09 19.91
CA ASN A 465 -9.96 -27.95 19.89
C ASN A 465 -11.27 -27.19 19.60
N ASN A 466 -11.20 -25.85 19.53
CA ASN A 466 -12.29 -24.91 19.26
C ASN A 466 -13.47 -25.00 20.26
N ASP A 467 -13.23 -25.37 21.52
CA ASP A 467 -14.26 -25.43 22.56
C ASP A 467 -14.60 -24.07 23.18
N GLY A 468 -13.86 -23.04 22.79
CA GLY A 468 -13.99 -21.64 23.18
C GLY A 468 -13.25 -21.29 24.47
N ARG A 469 -12.43 -22.18 25.02
CA ARG A 469 -11.83 -22.02 26.36
C ARG A 469 -10.43 -22.62 26.46
N VAL A 470 -9.46 -21.76 26.77
CA VAL A 470 -8.13 -22.23 27.19
C VAL A 470 -7.93 -22.07 28.68
N ARG A 471 -7.56 -23.14 29.36
CA ARG A 471 -7.20 -23.12 30.78
C ARG A 471 -5.71 -23.16 30.97
N VAL A 472 -5.17 -22.12 31.60
CA VAL A 472 -3.73 -21.96 31.81
C VAL A 472 -3.38 -22.18 33.28
N GLN A 473 -2.45 -23.09 33.50
CA GLN A 473 -1.80 -23.33 34.78
C GLN A 473 -0.57 -22.43 34.90
N PHE A 474 -0.47 -21.70 36.01
CA PHE A 474 0.66 -20.86 36.33
C PHE A 474 1.15 -21.12 37.75
N GLN A 475 2.44 -21.40 37.92
CA GLN A 475 3.10 -21.54 39.21
C GLN A 475 4.35 -20.65 39.22
N PRO A 476 4.36 -19.53 39.98
CA PRO A 476 5.51 -18.63 40.06
C PRO A 476 6.81 -19.34 40.44
N TYR A 477 6.71 -20.27 41.39
CA TYR A 477 7.82 -21.07 41.90
C TYR A 477 7.48 -22.56 41.80
N GLY A 478 7.87 -23.15 40.69
CA GLY A 478 7.72 -24.56 40.35
C GLY A 478 8.62 -25.50 41.15
N PRO A 479 8.42 -26.82 41.00
CA PRO A 479 9.14 -27.84 41.76
C PRO A 479 10.66 -27.81 41.51
N ASP A 480 11.09 -27.41 40.30
CA ASP A 480 12.49 -27.32 39.91
C ASP A 480 13.12 -25.95 40.19
N GLY A 481 12.38 -25.03 40.82
CA GLY A 481 12.82 -23.68 41.17
C GLY A 481 12.50 -22.60 40.12
N GLY A 482 12.13 -23.00 38.90
CA GLY A 482 11.67 -22.11 37.84
C GLY A 482 10.15 -21.90 37.82
N THR A 483 9.64 -21.10 36.89
CA THR A 483 8.20 -20.88 36.67
C THR A 483 7.56 -22.05 35.91
N VAL A 484 6.34 -22.45 36.27
CA VAL A 484 5.52 -23.35 35.43
C VAL A 484 4.45 -22.53 34.72
N LEU A 485 4.36 -22.65 33.39
CA LEU A 485 3.31 -22.06 32.58
C LEU A 485 2.93 -23.05 31.47
N GLN A 486 1.71 -23.59 31.52
CA GLN A 486 1.27 -24.63 30.58
C GLN A 486 -0.25 -24.67 30.46
N PRO A 487 -0.82 -25.17 29.36
CA PRO A 487 -2.25 -25.42 29.28
C PRO A 487 -2.59 -26.64 30.15
N THR A 488 -3.77 -26.62 30.77
CA THR A 488 -4.29 -27.79 31.52
C THR A 488 -5.04 -28.76 30.64
N ASP A 489 -5.55 -28.28 29.49
CA ASP A 489 -6.10 -29.14 28.45
C ASP A 489 -4.96 -29.53 27.50
N ALA A 490 -4.78 -30.83 27.28
CA ALA A 490 -3.75 -31.35 26.38
C ALA A 490 -4.09 -31.10 24.90
N ALA A 491 -5.33 -30.70 24.61
CA ALA A 491 -5.75 -30.32 23.29
C ALA A 491 -5.46 -28.85 22.96
N ASP A 492 -5.15 -27.98 23.94
CA ASP A 492 -4.79 -26.58 23.72
C ASP A 492 -3.28 -26.40 23.55
N GLU A 493 -2.86 -25.32 22.89
CA GLU A 493 -1.45 -24.98 22.74
C GLU A 493 -1.06 -23.74 23.54
N LEU A 494 0.15 -23.78 24.12
CA LEU A 494 0.83 -22.63 24.71
C LEU A 494 2.27 -22.57 24.22
N THR A 495 2.63 -21.48 23.56
CA THR A 495 3.96 -21.27 22.98
C THR A 495 4.62 -20.07 23.65
N LEU A 496 5.76 -20.28 24.32
CA LEU A 496 6.53 -19.19 24.93
C LEU A 496 7.15 -18.30 23.85
N THR A 497 6.97 -16.99 23.98
CA THR A 497 7.50 -16.00 23.02
C THR A 497 8.55 -15.09 23.64
N GLU A 498 8.50 -14.85 24.95
CA GLU A 498 9.46 -14.00 25.66
C GLU A 498 9.66 -14.45 27.10
N GLY A 499 10.87 -14.28 27.61
CA GLY A 499 11.25 -14.69 28.96
C GLY A 499 11.67 -16.15 29.04
N GLY A 500 12.21 -16.54 30.20
CA GLY A 500 12.59 -17.91 30.51
C GLY A 500 11.75 -18.44 31.66
N LEU A 501 11.45 -19.74 31.62
CA LEU A 501 10.81 -20.44 32.73
C LEU A 501 11.82 -20.96 33.76
N GLU A 502 13.13 -20.83 33.53
CA GLU A 502 14.19 -21.33 34.43
C GLU A 502 14.26 -20.55 35.75
N GLU A 503 13.88 -19.27 35.74
CA GLU A 503 13.80 -18.42 36.93
C GLU A 503 12.34 -18.18 37.34
N PRO A 504 12.06 -18.01 38.65
CA PRO A 504 10.72 -17.77 39.14
C PRO A 504 10.26 -16.34 38.84
N VAL A 505 9.08 -16.19 38.24
CA VAL A 505 8.40 -14.90 38.07
C VAL A 505 7.59 -14.59 39.33
N ALA A 506 8.24 -14.02 40.33
CA ALA A 506 7.63 -13.74 41.64
C ALA A 506 7.83 -12.30 42.12
N SER A 507 6.73 -11.64 42.46
CA SER A 507 6.68 -10.39 43.23
C SER A 507 5.42 -10.35 44.09
N GLU A 508 5.38 -9.47 45.08
CA GLU A 508 4.20 -9.32 45.97
C GLU A 508 2.90 -9.16 45.17
N VAL A 509 2.98 -8.46 44.04
CA VAL A 509 1.89 -8.34 43.06
C VAL A 509 2.43 -8.74 41.69
N LEU A 510 1.74 -9.66 41.02
CA LEU A 510 1.96 -10.05 39.63
C LEU A 510 0.79 -9.51 38.79
N GLN A 511 1.09 -9.02 37.58
CA GLN A 511 0.08 -8.60 36.61
C GLN A 511 -0.01 -9.64 35.50
N ILE A 512 -1.20 -10.21 35.30
CA ILE A 512 -1.51 -11.08 34.17
C ILE A 512 -2.31 -10.27 33.17
N LYS A 513 -1.75 -10.05 32.00
CA LYS A 513 -2.38 -9.31 30.91
C LYS A 513 -2.80 -10.27 29.81
N LEU A 514 -4.03 -10.11 29.33
CA LEU A 514 -4.44 -10.64 28.04
C LEU A 514 -4.20 -9.56 27.00
N GLN A 515 -3.47 -9.93 25.95
CA GLN A 515 -3.01 -9.03 24.91
C GLN A 515 -3.28 -9.63 23.54
N VAL A 516 -3.50 -8.76 22.59
CA VAL A 516 -3.54 -9.10 21.17
C VAL A 516 -2.35 -8.42 20.54
N THR A 517 -1.51 -9.20 19.86
CA THR A 517 -0.28 -8.71 19.25
C THR A 517 -0.37 -8.84 17.75
N ASP A 518 -0.10 -7.75 17.03
CA ASP A 518 0.02 -7.73 15.58
C ASP A 518 1.29 -6.97 15.17
N THR A 519 1.49 -6.75 13.86
CA THR A 519 2.65 -6.01 13.34
C THR A 519 2.74 -4.54 13.82
N THR A 520 1.71 -3.99 14.46
CA THR A 520 1.71 -2.66 15.07
C THR A 520 2.03 -2.66 16.57
N GLY A 521 2.18 -3.85 17.17
CA GLY A 521 2.48 -4.06 18.58
C GLY A 521 1.34 -4.76 19.33
N SER A 522 1.39 -4.67 20.65
CA SER A 522 0.42 -5.34 21.53
C SER A 522 -0.63 -4.37 22.08
N TYR A 523 -1.88 -4.81 22.13
CA TYR A 523 -3.00 -4.12 22.75
C TYR A 523 -3.54 -4.95 23.93
N THR A 524 -3.63 -4.36 25.13
CA THR A 524 -4.11 -5.05 26.33
C THR A 524 -5.64 -5.05 26.37
N LEU A 525 -6.23 -6.24 26.33
CA LEU A 525 -7.66 -6.49 26.46
C LEU A 525 -8.12 -6.42 27.91
N ALA A 526 -7.37 -7.07 28.80
CA ALA A 526 -7.72 -7.19 30.20
C ALA A 526 -6.47 -7.35 31.05
N THR A 527 -6.57 -6.96 32.31
CA THR A 527 -5.53 -7.18 33.31
C THR A 527 -6.15 -7.80 34.56
N ARG A 528 -5.48 -8.81 35.09
CA ARG A 528 -5.74 -9.43 36.40
C ARG A 528 -4.50 -9.29 37.25
N SER A 529 -4.68 -9.17 38.56
CA SER A 529 -3.56 -9.16 39.49
C SER A 529 -3.61 -10.39 40.38
N ILE A 530 -2.45 -10.99 40.62
CA ILE A 530 -2.26 -12.01 41.67
C ILE A 530 -1.41 -11.38 42.77
N THR A 531 -1.85 -11.50 44.02
CA THR A 531 -1.09 -11.05 45.19
C THR A 531 -0.47 -12.25 45.89
N LEU A 532 0.86 -12.33 45.92
CA LEU A 532 1.56 -13.41 46.61
C LEU A 532 1.67 -13.08 48.10
N GLU A 533 1.17 -13.97 48.97
CA GLU A 533 1.24 -13.82 50.43
C GLU A 533 2.66 -14.08 50.96
N SER A 534 3.41 -14.91 50.24
CA SER A 534 4.80 -15.26 50.55
C SER A 534 5.55 -15.59 49.27
N ILE A 535 6.78 -15.07 49.19
CA ILE A 535 7.76 -15.44 48.18
C ILE A 535 8.85 -16.27 48.88
N PRO A 536 9.19 -17.47 48.39
CA PRO A 536 10.29 -18.25 48.90
C PRO A 536 11.57 -17.41 48.98
N THR A 537 12.04 -17.15 50.20
CA THR A 537 13.43 -16.73 50.41
C THR A 537 14.30 -17.97 50.25
N THR A 538 14.74 -18.29 49.05
CA THR A 538 15.81 -19.29 48.85
C THR A 538 17.09 -18.59 48.44
N THR A 539 17.97 -18.40 49.41
CA THR A 539 19.42 -18.34 49.15
C THR A 539 19.91 -19.77 48.94
N PRO A 540 20.45 -20.17 47.78
CA PRO A 540 21.47 -21.21 47.76
C PRO A 540 22.70 -20.59 48.42
N GLN A 541 23.02 -21.08 49.61
CA GLN A 541 24.24 -20.73 50.32
C GLN A 541 25.43 -21.30 49.52
N SER A 542 25.99 -20.52 48.61
CA SER A 542 27.40 -20.63 48.21
C SER A 542 28.11 -19.41 48.77
N GLU A 543 29.07 -19.65 49.66
CA GLU A 543 29.87 -18.64 50.34
C GLU A 543 30.45 -17.60 49.37
N PRO A 544 30.49 -16.30 49.75
CA PRO A 544 31.14 -15.29 48.94
C PRO A 544 32.67 -15.47 49.01
N SER A 545 33.31 -15.66 47.85
CA SER A 545 34.71 -15.27 47.71
C SER A 545 34.80 -13.75 47.58
N PRO A 546 35.74 -13.08 48.26
CA PRO A 546 35.82 -11.64 48.28
C PRO A 546 36.60 -11.09 47.07
N THR A 547 36.33 -9.81 46.75
CA THR A 547 37.09 -8.84 45.90
C THR A 547 36.92 -9.01 44.38
N GLN A 548 36.74 -7.95 43.55
CA GLN A 548 37.12 -6.53 43.63
C GLN A 548 36.10 -5.58 42.99
N ASP A 549 36.22 -4.32 43.42
CA ASP A 549 35.64 -3.06 42.93
C ASP A 549 35.57 -2.85 41.40
N GLY A 550 34.62 -2.02 40.97
CA GLY A 550 34.79 -1.21 39.75
C GLY A 550 33.51 -0.81 39.01
N ASP A 551 32.98 0.36 39.37
CA ASP A 551 32.21 1.28 38.52
C ASP A 551 30.78 0.95 38.05
N SER A 552 29.84 1.50 38.81
CA SER A 552 28.50 1.90 38.38
C SER A 552 28.55 3.14 37.47
N PHE A 553 27.90 3.11 36.30
CA PHE A 553 27.31 4.32 35.70
C PHE A 553 26.06 4.01 34.85
N ALA A 554 24.94 4.58 35.31
CA ALA A 554 23.70 4.99 34.67
C ALA A 554 23.35 4.51 33.24
N ALA A 555 22.40 3.59 33.15
CA ALA A 555 21.50 3.47 32.00
C ALA A 555 20.42 4.56 32.10
N LEU A 556 20.64 5.68 31.40
CA LEU A 556 19.63 6.71 31.15
C LEU A 556 19.09 6.55 29.72
N GLY A 557 17.76 6.59 29.63
CA GLY A 557 16.92 6.26 28.48
C GLY A 557 17.40 6.68 27.08
N ILE A 558 17.40 5.69 26.19
CA ILE A 558 17.50 5.86 24.73
C ILE A 558 16.11 5.73 24.04
N ASP A 559 15.07 5.28 24.73
CA ASP A 559 13.71 5.14 24.14
C ASP A 559 12.92 6.45 23.96
N ARG A 560 13.43 7.59 24.44
CA ARG A 560 12.76 8.89 24.23
C ARG A 560 13.37 9.76 23.14
N LEU A 561 14.47 9.35 22.51
CA LEU A 561 15.13 10.16 21.47
C LEU A 561 14.63 9.85 20.05
N GLN A 562 14.15 8.64 19.77
CA GLN A 562 13.55 8.29 18.47
C GLN A 562 12.18 8.98 18.24
N ASN A 563 11.37 9.13 19.29
CA ASN A 563 10.07 9.81 19.20
C ASN A 563 10.16 11.36 19.14
N HIS A 564 11.30 11.96 19.49
CA HIS A 564 11.46 13.42 19.44
C HIS A 564 12.15 13.93 18.17
N LEU A 565 12.96 13.10 17.50
CA LEU A 565 13.60 13.50 16.23
C LEU A 565 12.63 13.51 15.04
N TYR A 566 11.55 12.73 15.08
CA TYR A 566 10.48 12.74 14.07
C TYR A 566 9.59 14.00 14.09
N THR A 567 9.52 14.71 15.22
CA THR A 567 8.65 15.88 15.38
C THR A 567 9.28 17.17 14.84
N TYR A 568 10.60 17.19 14.60
CA TYR A 568 11.31 18.38 14.12
C TYR A 568 11.70 18.33 12.63
N ALA A 569 11.86 17.14 12.04
CA ALA A 569 12.15 17.01 10.61
C ALA A 569 10.95 17.34 9.70
N SER A 570 9.72 17.26 10.22
CA SER A 570 8.46 17.44 9.48
C SER A 570 7.95 18.89 9.39
N LYS A 571 8.70 19.88 9.89
CA LYS A 571 8.27 21.29 9.95
C LYS A 571 8.91 22.22 8.91
N LEU A 572 9.59 21.71 7.89
CA LEU A 572 10.20 22.55 6.86
C LEU A 572 9.38 22.52 5.55
N PRO A 573 8.93 23.67 5.02
CA PRO A 573 8.34 23.74 3.69
C PRO A 573 9.40 23.43 2.62
N LEU A 574 8.99 22.71 1.57
CA LEU A 574 9.84 22.09 0.54
C LEU A 574 10.79 23.07 -0.18
N PHE A 575 10.60 24.38 -0.08
CA PHE A 575 11.41 25.37 -0.77
C PHE A 575 12.61 25.93 0.02
N ASN A 576 12.90 25.45 1.26
CA ASN A 576 14.06 25.92 2.05
C ASN A 576 14.96 24.79 2.63
N ALA A 577 14.77 23.54 2.21
CA ALA A 577 15.55 22.40 2.72
C ALA A 577 17.07 22.50 2.46
N VAL A 578 17.49 23.24 1.42
CA VAL A 578 18.91 23.41 1.07
C VAL A 578 19.66 24.36 2.03
N LEU A 579 18.97 25.32 2.66
CA LEU A 579 19.60 26.30 3.57
C LEU A 579 19.48 25.91 5.06
N GLY A 580 18.43 25.20 5.44
CA GLY A 580 18.19 24.78 6.83
C GLY A 580 19.20 23.75 7.34
N VAL A 581 19.62 22.82 6.48
CA VAL A 581 20.59 21.77 6.83
C VAL A 581 21.99 22.35 7.05
N LEU A 582 22.39 23.38 6.29
CA LEU A 582 23.67 24.08 6.50
C LEU A 582 23.73 24.86 7.84
N LEU A 583 22.60 25.36 8.34
CA LEU A 583 22.53 26.05 9.63
C LEU A 583 22.57 25.07 10.84
N CYS A 584 21.91 23.92 10.74
CA CYS A 584 21.90 22.90 11.80
C CYS A 584 23.28 22.23 11.96
N SER A 585 24.01 21.98 10.86
CA SER A 585 25.39 21.48 10.93
C SER A 585 26.36 22.49 11.55
N ALA A 586 26.14 23.80 11.36
CA ALA A 586 26.96 24.85 11.98
C ALA A 586 26.72 24.97 13.50
N ILE A 587 25.47 24.76 13.96
CA ILE A 587 25.09 24.82 15.39
C ILE A 587 25.61 23.58 16.15
N VAL A 588 25.55 22.39 15.56
CA VAL A 588 26.14 21.16 16.13
C VAL A 588 27.66 21.25 16.15
N GLY A 589 28.29 21.83 15.12
CA GLY A 589 29.73 22.11 15.10
C GLY A 589 30.20 23.11 16.17
N LEU A 590 29.39 24.13 16.50
CA LEU A 590 29.68 25.09 17.57
C LEU A 590 29.47 24.51 18.98
N MET A 591 28.50 23.62 19.18
CA MET A 591 28.28 22.95 20.46
C MET A 591 29.34 21.87 20.78
N ILE A 592 29.92 21.22 19.76
CA ILE A 592 31.01 20.26 19.94
C ILE A 592 32.35 20.97 20.20
N LYS A 593 32.58 22.17 19.62
CA LYS A 593 33.78 22.97 19.91
C LYS A 593 33.76 23.68 21.27
N GLY A 594 32.58 23.94 21.83
CA GLY A 594 32.43 24.63 23.12
C GLY A 594 32.68 23.79 24.37
N ARG A 595 32.88 22.47 24.24
CA ARG A 595 33.16 21.56 25.38
C ARG A 595 34.63 21.16 25.55
N TYR A 596 35.53 21.83 24.81
CA TYR A 596 36.98 21.65 24.93
C TYR A 596 37.71 23.00 25.14
N VAL A 597 37.12 23.95 25.86
CA VAL A 597 37.85 25.07 26.50
C VAL A 597 37.06 25.51 27.75
N GLU A 598 37.32 24.85 28.88
CA GLU A 598 37.60 25.41 30.23
C GLU A 598 37.65 24.28 31.26
#